data_AF-A0A960P5K3-F1
#
_entry.id   AF-A0A960P5K3-F1
#
_cell.length_a   1.000
_cell.length_b   1.000
_cell.length_c   1.000
_cell.angle_alpha   90.00
_cell.angle_beta   90.00
_cell.angle_gamma   90.00
#
_symmetry.space_group_name_H-M   'P 1'
#
loop_
_entity.id
_entity.type
_entity.pdbx_description
1 polymer ?
#
loop_
_entity_poly.entity_id
_entity_poly.type
_entity_poly.pdbx_seq_one_letter_code
_entity_poly.pdbx_strand_id
1 'polypeptide(L)'
;MPAEEAGRDVGEAFDGAVTAAASAMVVVTVAVDGEPSGCLVGFHSQCSIAPRRYAVWLSKANRTYEMAVQADHVAVHFLTTGDAALAGRFGGSTGDVVDKFAGLAWQPGPGGVPLLDDAPHRLVLVRVGMFDPGGDHTCLVGAPIDAGTGDGFTPLRLPDVTRIEPGHDADERRHRS
;
A
#
# COMPACT_ATOMS: atom_id res chain seq x y z
N MET A 1 21.63 46.23 -7.00
CA MET A 1 21.31 44.90 -7.54
C MET A 1 21.37 43.91 -6.39
N PRO A 2 20.25 43.58 -5.73
CA PRO A 2 20.28 42.47 -4.79
C PRO A 2 20.37 41.19 -5.62
N ALA A 3 21.23 40.26 -5.18
CA ALA A 3 21.35 38.93 -5.76
C ALA A 3 20.00 38.21 -5.65
N GLU A 4 19.50 37.67 -6.76
CA GLU A 4 18.45 36.67 -6.74
C GLU A 4 18.98 35.48 -5.93
N GLU A 5 18.52 35.36 -4.68
CA GLU A 5 18.57 34.07 -4.00
C GLU A 5 17.72 33.12 -4.84
N ALA A 6 18.39 32.21 -5.56
CA ALA A 6 17.75 31.09 -6.21
C ALA A 6 17.02 30.31 -5.12
N GLY A 7 15.73 30.59 -4.95
CA GLY A 7 14.88 29.92 -3.98
C GLY A 7 14.95 28.43 -4.25
N ARG A 8 15.38 27.66 -3.25
CA ARG A 8 15.43 26.20 -3.31
C ARG A 8 14.06 25.69 -3.77
N ASP A 9 14.02 24.90 -4.83
CA ASP A 9 12.79 24.23 -5.25
C ASP A 9 12.34 23.29 -4.11
N VAL A 10 11.25 23.69 -3.44
CA VAL A 10 10.70 22.95 -2.31
C VAL A 10 10.16 21.60 -2.78
N GLY A 11 9.65 21.51 -4.01
CA GLY A 11 9.14 20.27 -4.60
C GLY A 11 10.26 19.26 -4.79
N GLU A 12 11.32 19.64 -5.49
CA GLU A 12 12.49 18.78 -5.69
C GLU A 12 13.12 18.34 -4.36
N ALA A 13 13.26 19.28 -3.41
CA ALA A 13 13.80 18.99 -2.09
C ALA A 13 12.90 18.03 -1.29
N PHE A 14 11.58 18.18 -1.41
CA PHE A 14 10.60 17.28 -0.81
C PHE A 14 10.74 15.87 -1.40
N ASP A 15 10.70 15.74 -2.73
CA ASP A 15 10.78 14.47 -3.44
C ASP A 15 12.07 13.71 -3.10
N GLY A 16 13.20 14.42 -3.06
CA GLY A 16 14.48 13.85 -2.64
C GLY A 16 14.47 13.34 -1.19
N ALA A 17 13.91 14.13 -0.27
CA ALA A 17 13.86 13.76 1.15
C ALA A 17 12.94 12.55 1.41
N VAL A 18 11.75 12.52 0.81
CA VAL A 18 10.80 11.40 1.00
C VAL A 18 11.29 10.13 0.32
N THR A 19 11.95 10.24 -0.84
CA THR A 19 12.57 9.09 -1.52
C THR A 19 13.68 8.48 -0.67
N ALA A 20 14.53 9.30 -0.06
CA ALA A 20 15.61 8.83 0.80
C ALA A 20 15.09 8.18 2.10
N ALA A 21 13.96 8.64 2.61
CA ALA A 21 13.32 8.12 3.84
C ALA A 21 12.30 7.00 3.58
N ALA A 22 12.13 6.55 2.33
CA ALA A 22 11.10 5.61 1.95
C ALA A 22 11.20 4.27 2.72
N SER A 23 10.04 3.82 3.20
CA SER A 23 9.89 2.49 3.78
C SER A 23 9.89 1.40 2.70
N ALA A 24 9.94 0.14 3.11
CA ALA A 24 9.74 -0.98 2.20
C ALA A 24 8.37 -0.88 1.51
N MET A 25 8.25 -1.18 0.23
CA MET A 25 6.95 -1.29 -0.41
C MET A 25 6.11 -2.37 0.27
N VAL A 26 4.79 -2.18 0.29
CA VAL A 26 3.86 -3.18 0.83
C VAL A 26 2.77 -3.51 -0.17
N VAL A 27 2.27 -4.75 -0.14
CA VAL A 27 0.99 -5.09 -0.79
C VAL A 27 -0.10 -5.06 0.25
N VAL A 28 -1.11 -4.23 0.03
CA VAL A 28 -2.34 -4.25 0.82
C VAL A 28 -3.35 -5.13 0.12
N THR A 29 -3.95 -6.08 0.84
CA THR A 29 -5.06 -6.90 0.35
C THR A 29 -6.29 -6.71 1.23
N VAL A 30 -7.45 -6.90 0.60
CA VAL A 30 -8.78 -6.79 1.22
C VAL A 30 -9.71 -7.80 0.56
N ALA A 31 -10.78 -8.17 1.26
CA ALA A 31 -11.89 -8.90 0.67
C ALA A 31 -13.24 -8.30 1.09
N VAL A 32 -14.20 -8.31 0.18
CA VAL A 32 -15.62 -7.97 0.44
C VAL A 32 -16.45 -9.05 -0.23
N ASP A 33 -17.36 -9.68 0.53
CA ASP A 33 -18.23 -10.75 0.03
C ASP A 33 -17.50 -11.91 -0.67
N GLY A 34 -16.28 -12.22 -0.20
CA GLY A 34 -15.42 -13.27 -0.76
C GLY A 34 -14.58 -12.84 -1.96
N GLU A 35 -14.81 -11.64 -2.50
CA GLU A 35 -14.04 -11.12 -3.64
C GLU A 35 -12.74 -10.47 -3.15
N PRO A 36 -11.57 -10.92 -3.64
CA PRO A 36 -10.29 -10.37 -3.23
C PRO A 36 -9.91 -9.12 -4.04
N SER A 37 -9.18 -8.21 -3.41
CA SER A 37 -8.51 -7.10 -4.10
C SER A 37 -7.19 -6.77 -3.43
N GLY A 38 -6.28 -6.17 -4.19
CA GLY A 38 -4.99 -5.76 -3.68
C GLY A 38 -4.30 -4.70 -4.53
N CYS A 39 -3.46 -3.91 -3.86
CA CYS A 39 -2.62 -2.89 -4.50
C CYS A 39 -1.26 -2.77 -3.83
N LEU A 40 -0.27 -2.35 -4.61
CA LEU A 40 1.02 -1.91 -4.11
C LEU A 40 0.86 -0.54 -3.43
N VAL A 41 1.51 -0.36 -2.28
CA VAL A 41 1.45 0.84 -1.46
C VAL A 41 2.86 1.22 -1.03
N GLY A 42 3.22 2.49 -1.22
CA GLY A 42 4.49 3.06 -0.75
C GLY A 42 4.38 3.88 0.53
N PHE A 43 3.15 4.21 0.95
CA PHE A 43 2.88 5.11 2.08
C PHE A 43 2.22 4.34 3.22
N HIS A 44 3.00 4.04 4.25
CA HIS A 44 2.52 3.35 5.45
C HIS A 44 3.48 3.59 6.62
N SER A 45 2.98 3.42 7.85
CA SER A 45 3.82 3.54 9.04
C SER A 45 3.14 2.97 10.28
N GLN A 46 3.93 2.61 11.29
CA GLN A 46 3.42 2.49 12.65
C GLN A 46 3.03 3.89 13.15
N CYS A 47 1.78 4.06 13.56
CA CYS A 47 1.26 5.36 14.01
C CYS A 47 0.93 5.41 15.51
N SER A 48 1.10 4.31 16.24
CA SER A 48 1.01 4.30 17.72
C SER A 48 1.77 3.13 18.34
N ILE A 49 2.29 3.36 19.55
CA ILE A 49 2.98 2.36 20.38
C ILE A 49 1.97 1.61 21.26
N ALA A 50 1.12 2.33 22.00
CA ALA A 50 0.13 1.77 22.92
C ALA A 50 -1.14 2.64 22.96
N PRO A 51 -2.31 2.12 22.50
CA PRO A 51 -2.48 0.83 21.87
C PRO A 51 -1.78 0.79 20.49
N ARG A 52 -1.30 -0.38 20.06
CA ARG A 52 -0.62 -0.53 18.77
C ARG A 52 -1.54 -0.11 17.62
N ARG A 53 -1.05 0.74 16.72
CA ARG A 53 -1.77 1.15 15.50
C ARG A 53 -0.82 1.20 14.32
N TYR A 54 -1.35 0.82 13.17
CA TYR A 54 -0.64 0.85 11.91
C TYR A 54 -1.49 1.57 10.87
N ALA A 55 -0.86 2.39 10.04
CA ALA A 55 -1.52 3.20 9.03
C ALA A 55 -1.01 2.82 7.64
N VAL A 56 -1.93 2.79 6.67
CA VAL A 56 -1.65 2.68 5.24
C VAL A 56 -2.43 3.77 4.51
N TRP A 57 -1.83 4.38 3.50
CA TRP A 57 -2.50 5.35 2.64
C TRP A 57 -2.83 4.69 1.32
N LEU A 58 -4.12 4.61 1.00
CA LEU A 58 -4.61 3.97 -0.21
C LEU A 58 -4.98 5.03 -1.23
N SER A 59 -4.48 4.88 -2.47
CA SER A 59 -4.89 5.74 -3.58
C SER A 59 -6.38 5.58 -3.84
N LYS A 60 -7.09 6.69 -3.97
CA LYS A 60 -8.52 6.73 -4.29
C LYS A 60 -8.84 6.21 -5.69
N ALA A 61 -7.82 6.08 -6.56
CA ALA A 61 -7.95 5.47 -7.88
C ALA A 61 -8.07 3.93 -7.82
N ASN A 62 -7.62 3.32 -6.73
CA ASN A 62 -7.56 1.86 -6.62
C ASN A 62 -8.89 1.24 -6.22
N ARG A 63 -9.33 0.19 -6.92
CA ARG A 63 -10.44 -0.68 -6.47
C ARG A 63 -10.25 -1.19 -5.03
N THR A 64 -9.00 -1.46 -4.64
CA THR A 64 -8.65 -1.84 -3.26
C THR A 64 -9.10 -0.79 -2.24
N TYR A 65 -9.04 0.51 -2.56
CA TYR A 65 -9.54 1.57 -1.69
C TYR A 65 -11.06 1.50 -1.55
N GLU A 66 -11.80 1.37 -2.65
CA GLU A 66 -13.27 1.26 -2.63
C GLU A 66 -13.75 0.06 -1.80
N MET A 67 -13.02 -1.04 -1.86
CA MET A 67 -13.29 -2.24 -1.05
C MET A 67 -12.85 -2.06 0.40
N ALA A 68 -11.70 -1.41 0.67
CA ALA A 68 -11.25 -1.12 2.03
C ALA A 68 -12.14 -0.12 2.78
N VAL A 69 -12.89 0.73 2.07
CA VAL A 69 -13.96 1.57 2.65
C VAL A 69 -15.15 0.72 3.12
N GLN A 70 -15.38 -0.45 2.55
CA GLN A 70 -16.49 -1.34 2.91
C GLN A 70 -16.07 -2.46 3.87
N ALA A 71 -14.82 -2.89 3.83
CA ALA A 71 -14.29 -3.96 4.66
C ALA A 71 -13.84 -3.48 6.05
N ASP A 72 -13.99 -4.34 7.05
CA ASP A 72 -13.45 -4.10 8.39
C ASP A 72 -12.00 -4.56 8.57
N HIS A 73 -11.52 -5.43 7.67
CA HIS A 73 -10.20 -6.05 7.76
C HIS A 73 -9.37 -5.74 6.53
N VAL A 74 -8.08 -5.51 6.73
CA VAL A 74 -7.07 -5.44 5.66
C VAL A 74 -5.83 -6.22 6.07
N ALA A 75 -5.13 -6.80 5.11
CA ALA A 75 -3.79 -7.33 5.34
C ALA A 75 -2.73 -6.46 4.66
N VAL A 76 -1.58 -6.31 5.32
CA VAL A 76 -0.43 -5.55 4.85
C VAL A 76 0.76 -6.51 4.77
N HIS A 77 1.30 -6.72 3.57
CA HIS A 77 2.41 -7.62 3.30
C HIS A 77 3.67 -6.80 3.00
N PHE A 78 4.71 -6.96 3.80
CA PHE A 78 5.97 -6.21 3.68
C PHE A 78 6.87 -6.89 2.67
N LEU A 79 7.20 -6.17 1.59
CA LEU A 79 7.96 -6.74 0.49
C LEU A 79 9.47 -6.66 0.72
N THR A 80 10.13 -7.74 0.39
CA THR A 80 11.58 -7.85 0.28
C THR A 80 12.02 -7.73 -1.17
N THR A 81 13.33 -7.57 -1.40
CA THR A 81 13.89 -7.56 -2.75
C THR A 81 13.57 -8.83 -3.56
N GLY A 82 13.21 -9.94 -2.91
CA GLY A 82 12.74 -11.17 -3.58
C GLY A 82 11.34 -11.04 -4.18
N ASP A 83 10.55 -10.05 -3.74
CA ASP A 83 9.13 -9.92 -4.03
C ASP A 83 8.84 -8.95 -5.19
N ALA A 84 9.84 -8.66 -6.03
CA ALA A 84 9.70 -7.73 -7.15
C ALA A 84 8.58 -8.14 -8.13
N ALA A 85 8.34 -9.45 -8.30
CA ALA A 85 7.23 -9.96 -9.11
C ALA A 85 5.85 -9.64 -8.51
N LEU A 86 5.71 -9.73 -7.18
CA LEU A 86 4.50 -9.33 -6.47
C LEU A 86 4.29 -7.82 -6.58
N ALA A 87 5.34 -7.02 -6.42
CA ALA A 87 5.28 -5.58 -6.63
C ALA A 87 4.81 -5.24 -8.05
N GLY A 88 5.40 -5.90 -9.06
CA GLY A 88 4.98 -5.88 -10.48
C GLY A 88 3.48 -6.01 -10.64
N ARG A 89 2.96 -7.12 -10.09
CA ARG A 89 1.57 -7.53 -10.25
C ARG A 89 0.58 -6.60 -9.54
N PHE A 90 0.91 -6.16 -8.33
CA PHE A 90 0.01 -5.33 -7.53
C PHE A 90 0.14 -3.84 -7.82
N GLY A 91 1.23 -3.39 -8.45
CA GLY A 91 1.47 -1.99 -8.83
C GLY A 91 1.16 -1.65 -10.30
N GLY A 92 1.46 -2.57 -11.24
CA GLY A 92 1.40 -2.29 -12.68
C GLY A 92 0.12 -2.71 -13.40
N SER A 93 -0.94 -3.04 -12.66
CA SER A 93 -2.21 -3.46 -13.25
C SER A 93 -3.37 -2.79 -12.54
N THR A 94 -4.31 -2.25 -13.31
CA THR A 94 -5.63 -1.89 -12.78
C THR A 94 -6.37 -3.19 -12.47
N GLY A 95 -7.01 -3.26 -11.29
CA GLY A 95 -7.83 -4.43 -10.90
C GLY A 95 -9.12 -4.60 -11.73
N ASP A 96 -9.24 -3.84 -12.83
CA ASP A 96 -10.37 -3.79 -13.74
C ASP A 96 -10.17 -4.66 -14.98
N VAL A 97 -8.92 -5.01 -15.31
CA VAL A 97 -8.57 -5.72 -16.56
C VAL A 97 -7.89 -7.07 -16.29
N VAL A 98 -7.26 -7.26 -15.12
CA VAL A 98 -6.48 -8.47 -14.79
C VAL A 98 -6.82 -9.00 -13.40
N ASP A 99 -7.10 -10.30 -13.30
CA ASP A 99 -7.15 -11.01 -12.02
C ASP A 99 -5.74 -11.08 -11.40
N LYS A 100 -5.46 -10.20 -10.44
CA LYS A 100 -4.17 -10.11 -9.74
C LYS A 100 -3.87 -11.33 -8.86
N PHE A 101 -4.89 -12.11 -8.51
CA PHE A 101 -4.74 -13.27 -7.64
C PHE A 101 -4.61 -14.58 -8.42
N ALA A 102 -4.93 -14.59 -9.72
CA ALA A 102 -4.74 -15.73 -10.60
C ALA A 102 -3.30 -16.27 -10.53
N GLY A 103 -3.16 -17.54 -10.14
CA GLY A 103 -1.87 -18.23 -10.04
C GLY A 103 -0.97 -17.78 -8.87
N LEU A 104 -1.47 -16.98 -7.92
CA LEU A 104 -0.80 -16.80 -6.63
C LEU A 104 -1.26 -17.86 -5.62
N ALA A 105 -0.33 -18.34 -4.81
CA ALA A 105 -0.67 -19.07 -3.60
C ALA A 105 -1.07 -18.07 -2.51
N TRP A 106 -2.29 -18.20 -2.00
CA TRP A 106 -2.80 -17.39 -0.91
C TRP A 106 -3.90 -18.12 -0.17
N GLN A 107 -4.13 -17.71 1.07
CA GLN A 107 -5.12 -18.31 1.97
C GLN A 107 -5.96 -17.21 2.64
N PRO A 108 -7.25 -17.48 2.97
CA PRO A 108 -8.06 -16.52 3.70
C PRO A 108 -7.56 -16.39 5.16
N GLY A 109 -7.27 -15.16 5.57
CA GLY A 109 -6.96 -14.80 6.94
C GLY A 109 -8.19 -14.34 7.75
N PRO A 110 -7.97 -13.79 8.95
CA PRO A 110 -9.04 -13.14 9.73
C PRO A 110 -9.80 -12.10 8.91
N GLY A 111 -11.14 -12.17 8.92
CA GLY A 111 -11.99 -11.32 8.09
C GLY A 111 -11.99 -11.66 6.59
N GLY A 112 -11.43 -12.81 6.21
CA GLY A 112 -11.40 -13.28 4.81
C GLY A 112 -10.37 -12.58 3.92
N VAL A 113 -9.51 -11.73 4.49
CA VAL A 113 -8.48 -11.02 3.72
C VAL A 113 -7.49 -12.02 3.10
N PRO A 114 -7.07 -11.83 1.84
CA PRO A 114 -6.07 -12.69 1.23
C PRO A 114 -4.71 -12.54 1.91
N LEU A 115 -4.17 -13.63 2.46
CA LEU A 115 -2.80 -13.72 2.96
C LEU A 115 -1.93 -14.37 1.88
N LEU A 116 -0.96 -13.64 1.32
CA LEU A 116 -0.09 -14.15 0.27
C LEU A 116 0.97 -15.07 0.88
N ASP A 117 1.04 -16.32 0.42
CA ASP A 117 1.92 -17.35 1.01
C ASP A 117 3.40 -16.97 0.85
N ASP A 118 3.76 -16.36 -0.29
CA ASP A 118 5.12 -15.92 -0.60
C ASP A 118 5.54 -14.63 0.14
N ALA A 119 4.64 -13.97 0.88
CA ALA A 119 4.93 -12.75 1.63
C ALA A 119 4.73 -12.97 3.15
N PRO A 120 5.68 -13.63 3.84
CA PRO A 120 5.50 -14.07 5.22
C PRO A 120 5.50 -12.92 6.23
N HIS A 121 6.17 -11.81 5.92
CA HIS A 121 6.19 -10.59 6.74
C HIS A 121 4.89 -9.82 6.53
N ARG A 122 3.95 -9.90 7.48
CA ARG A 122 2.61 -9.33 7.31
C ARG A 122 1.92 -8.94 8.62
N LEU A 123 0.92 -8.07 8.48
CA LEU A 123 -0.04 -7.72 9.54
C LEU A 123 -1.46 -7.91 9.00
N VAL A 124 -2.37 -8.38 9.85
CA VAL A 124 -3.82 -8.27 9.62
C VAL A 124 -4.37 -7.25 10.59
N LEU A 125 -5.07 -6.25 10.04
CA LEU A 125 -5.56 -5.10 10.77
C LEU A 125 -7.08 -5.08 10.78
N VAL A 126 -7.68 -4.83 11.94
CA VAL A 126 -9.06 -4.36 12.03
C VAL A 126 -9.06 -2.85 11.92
N ARG A 127 -9.83 -2.29 10.99
CA ARG A 127 -9.95 -0.86 10.75
C ARG A 127 -10.51 -0.16 11.99
N VAL A 128 -9.79 0.84 12.46
CA VAL A 128 -10.15 1.71 13.59
C VAL A 128 -10.71 3.04 13.10
N GLY A 129 -10.24 3.52 11.95
CA GLY A 129 -10.72 4.76 11.36
C GLY A 129 -10.09 5.05 10.01
N MET A 130 -10.63 6.04 9.33
CA MET A 130 -10.08 6.57 8.09
C MET A 130 -9.99 8.09 8.17
N PHE A 131 -8.96 8.66 7.57
CA PHE A 131 -8.74 10.10 7.50
C PHE A 131 -8.38 10.51 6.08
N ASP A 132 -9.20 11.38 5.50
CA ASP A 132 -8.98 11.95 4.18
C ASP A 132 -8.45 13.38 4.34
N PRO A 133 -7.16 13.64 4.03
CA PRO A 133 -6.58 14.97 4.10
C PRO A 133 -6.99 15.90 2.94
N GLY A 134 -7.80 15.42 1.98
CA GLY A 134 -8.17 16.16 0.77
C GLY A 134 -7.27 15.89 -0.44
N GLY A 135 -6.37 14.90 -0.35
CA GLY A 135 -5.44 14.51 -1.42
C GLY A 135 -5.97 13.41 -2.36
N ASP A 136 -5.04 12.75 -3.02
CA ASP A 136 -5.23 11.57 -3.88
C ASP A 136 -5.29 10.25 -3.08
N HIS A 137 -4.77 10.24 -1.85
CA HIS A 137 -4.80 9.10 -0.94
C HIS A 137 -5.68 9.35 0.29
N THR A 138 -6.24 8.28 0.83
CA THR A 138 -6.92 8.26 2.14
C THR A 138 -6.13 7.40 3.12
N CYS A 139 -5.92 7.89 4.34
CA CYS A 139 -5.30 7.13 5.41
C CYS A 139 -6.30 6.15 6.03
N LEU A 140 -5.96 4.87 6.07
CA LEU A 140 -6.64 3.85 6.86
C LEU A 140 -5.77 3.52 8.07
N VAL A 141 -6.35 3.64 9.27
CA VAL A 141 -5.70 3.25 10.52
C VAL A 141 -6.34 1.97 11.02
N GLY A 142 -5.51 0.98 11.37
CA GLY A 142 -5.96 -0.29 11.90
C GLY A 142 -5.24 -0.73 13.18
N ALA A 143 -5.91 -1.58 13.95
CA ALA A 143 -5.36 -2.30 15.09
C ALA A 143 -4.91 -3.69 14.61
N PRO A 144 -3.65 -4.09 14.86
CA PRO A 144 -3.20 -5.43 14.47
C PRO A 144 -3.88 -6.50 15.32
N ILE A 145 -4.40 -7.53 14.66
CA ILE A 145 -5.04 -8.70 15.28
C ILE A 145 -4.35 -10.03 14.94
N ASP A 146 -3.55 -10.04 13.87
CA ASP A 146 -2.70 -11.16 13.48
C ASP A 146 -1.43 -10.61 12.80
N ALA A 147 -0.35 -11.39 12.84
CA ALA A 147 0.94 -11.01 12.27
C ALA A 147 1.78 -12.24 11.91
N GLY A 148 2.57 -12.12 10.86
CA GLY A 148 3.55 -13.13 10.45
C GLY A 148 4.90 -12.49 10.18
N THR A 149 5.97 -13.27 10.36
CA THR A 149 7.34 -12.91 9.98
C THR A 149 8.03 -14.11 9.36
N GLY A 150 8.89 -13.88 8.37
CA GLY A 150 9.80 -14.89 7.82
C GLY A 150 11.26 -14.67 8.25
N ASP A 151 12.16 -15.43 7.63
CA ASP A 151 13.60 -15.26 7.82
C ASP A 151 14.16 -14.17 6.91
N GLY A 152 14.98 -13.27 7.47
CA GLY A 152 15.63 -12.19 6.73
C GLY A 152 14.66 -11.11 6.23
N PHE A 153 15.14 -9.87 6.11
CA PHE A 153 14.34 -8.78 5.55
C PHE A 153 15.25 -7.73 4.90
N THR A 154 15.45 -7.87 3.58
CA THR A 154 16.05 -6.82 2.76
C THR A 154 14.91 -6.09 2.06
N PRO A 155 14.56 -4.86 2.46
CA PRO A 155 13.35 -4.20 1.99
C PRO A 155 13.43 -3.86 0.50
N LEU A 156 12.36 -4.14 -0.23
CA LEU A 156 12.16 -3.60 -1.58
C LEU A 156 11.72 -2.14 -1.47
N ARG A 157 12.47 -1.17 -2.01
CA ARG A 157 12.11 0.25 -1.93
C ARG A 157 11.66 0.76 -3.30
N LEU A 158 10.94 1.90 -3.31
CA LEU A 158 10.45 2.50 -4.54
C LEU A 158 11.51 2.64 -5.66
N PRO A 159 12.76 3.09 -5.40
CA PRO A 159 13.80 3.14 -6.43
C PRO A 159 14.07 1.80 -7.12
N ASP A 160 13.94 0.69 -6.39
CA ASP A 160 14.13 -0.68 -6.90
C ASP A 160 12.95 -1.14 -7.79
N VAL A 161 11.85 -0.38 -7.77
CA VAL A 161 10.56 -0.71 -8.37
C VAL A 161 10.19 0.24 -9.52
N THR A 162 11.03 1.25 -9.80
CA THR A 162 10.84 2.31 -10.84
C THR A 162 10.66 1.83 -12.28
N ARG A 163 10.68 0.52 -12.55
CA ARG A 163 10.31 -0.07 -13.87
C ARG A 163 8.84 -0.46 -13.97
N ILE A 164 8.03 -0.23 -12.95
CA ILE A 164 6.59 -0.47 -12.96
C ILE A 164 5.88 0.84 -13.28
N GLU A 165 5.21 0.90 -14.43
CA GLU A 165 4.24 1.96 -14.71
C GLU A 165 3.04 1.79 -13.78
N PRO A 166 2.62 2.82 -13.01
CA PRO A 166 1.43 2.73 -12.16
C PRO A 166 0.21 2.32 -12.98
N GLY A 167 -0.60 1.40 -12.46
CA GLY A 167 -1.85 1.03 -13.13
C GLY A 167 -2.83 2.21 -13.27
N HIS A 168 -2.78 3.19 -12.37
CA HIS A 168 -3.58 4.42 -12.42
C HIS A 168 -2.68 5.61 -12.13
N ASP A 169 -2.95 6.74 -12.80
CA ASP A 169 -2.30 8.01 -12.50
C ASP A 169 -2.79 8.58 -11.16
N ALA A 170 -1.95 9.36 -10.48
CA ALA A 170 -2.30 9.98 -9.19
C ALA A 170 -3.53 10.91 -9.30
N ASP A 171 -3.77 11.50 -10.49
CA ASP A 171 -4.89 12.39 -10.76
C ASP A 171 -6.18 11.64 -11.12
N GLU A 172 -6.11 10.33 -11.42
CA GLU A 172 -7.30 9.55 -11.75
C GLU A 172 -8.20 9.37 -10.52
N ARG A 173 -9.46 9.75 -10.68
CA ARG A 173 -10.51 9.51 -9.68
C ARG A 173 -11.58 8.63 -10.29
N ARG A 174 -11.81 7.45 -9.70
CA ARG A 174 -13.00 6.66 -9.99
C ARG A 174 -14.23 7.46 -9.57
N HIS A 175 -14.98 7.94 -10.55
CA HIS A 175 -16.28 8.56 -10.30
C HIS A 175 -17.25 7.46 -9.86
N ARG A 176 -17.91 7.65 -8.70
CA ARG A 176 -19.07 6.83 -8.33
C ARG A 176 -20.19 7.11 -9.33
N SER A 177 -20.59 6.10 -10.10
CA SER A 177 -21.89 6.07 -10.78
C SER A 177 -22.99 5.74 -9.79
#